data_AF-B3JE03-F1
#
_entry.id   AF-B3JE03-F1
#
_cell.length_a   1.000
_cell.length_b   1.000
_cell.length_c   1.000
_cell.angle_alpha   90.00
_cell.angle_beta   90.00
_cell.angle_gamma   90.00
#
_symmetry.space_group_name_H-M   'P 1'
#
loop_
_entity.id
_entity.type
_entity.pdbx_description
1 polymer ?
#
loop_
_entity_poly.entity_id
_entity_poly.type
_entity_poly.pdbx_seq_one_letter_code
_entity_poly.pdbx_strand_id
1 'polypeptide(L)'
;MNKNRYIIGELQEFFAKNDSSKAINSISTIMNSIRIQSKVIGSVKNPNCKFTCLQVLQLLVLFPFFSIKNAANYSSSALGKMFVCHKDMFYRFMNDGNISWRRIIYSVFRQVYSRVKRRTTLKSDIRCVIFDDTDLPKTGFKTEKIGQVSSYPMSLFLDSTPLFSWFTEG
;
A
#
# COMPACT_ATOMS: atom_id res chain seq x y z
N MET A 1 26.17 -9.02 -17.85
CA MET A 1 25.61 -7.94 -17.00
C MET A 1 26.53 -6.73 -17.08
N ASN A 2 26.06 -5.61 -17.63
CA ASN A 2 26.85 -4.38 -17.72
C ASN A 2 26.81 -3.68 -16.35
N LYS A 3 27.95 -3.68 -15.63
CA LYS A 3 28.09 -3.19 -14.25
C LYS A 3 27.98 -1.66 -14.10
N ASN A 4 27.79 -0.91 -15.20
CA ASN A 4 27.85 0.55 -15.25
C ASN A 4 26.51 1.22 -15.60
N ARG A 5 25.37 0.71 -15.14
CA ARG A 5 24.13 1.51 -15.19
C ARG A 5 24.04 2.37 -13.93
N TYR A 6 24.20 3.67 -14.11
CA TYR A 6 23.98 4.63 -13.04
C TYR A 6 22.47 4.68 -12.74
N ILE A 7 22.10 4.41 -11.49
CA ILE A 7 20.70 4.43 -11.00
C ILE A 7 19.96 5.71 -11.46
N ILE A 8 20.66 6.84 -11.44
CA ILE A 8 20.12 8.14 -11.88
C ILE A 8 19.78 8.16 -13.37
N GLY A 9 20.58 7.52 -14.22
CA GLY A 9 20.33 7.44 -15.67
C GLY A 9 19.09 6.60 -15.99
N GLU A 10 18.91 5.47 -15.31
CA GLU A 10 17.68 4.66 -15.47
C GLU A 10 16.44 5.40 -14.98
N LEU A 11 16.54 6.12 -13.86
CA LEU A 11 15.45 6.97 -13.37
C LEU A 11 15.11 8.09 -14.37
N GLN A 12 16.13 8.74 -14.93
CA GLN A 12 15.94 9.76 -15.97
C GLN A 12 15.30 9.19 -17.24
N GLU A 13 15.65 7.97 -17.65
CA GLU A 13 15.01 7.29 -18.78
C GLU A 13 13.55 6.90 -18.47
N PHE A 14 13.29 6.44 -17.24
CA PHE A 14 11.97 6.06 -16.78
C PHE A 14 11.03 7.27 -16.71
N PHE A 15 11.52 8.41 -16.26
CA PHE A 15 10.82 9.70 -16.18
C PHE A 15 11.22 10.67 -17.32
N ALA A 16 11.59 10.14 -18.48
CA ALA A 16 12.17 10.92 -19.57
C ALA A 16 11.39 12.22 -19.85
N LYS A 17 12.09 13.36 -19.84
CA LYS A 17 11.58 14.69 -20.24
C LYS A 17 10.30 15.13 -19.49
N ASN A 18 10.26 14.97 -18.17
CA ASN A 18 9.08 15.30 -17.34
C ASN A 18 7.82 14.49 -17.70
N ASP A 19 7.95 13.39 -18.44
CA ASP A 19 6.84 12.54 -18.78
C ASP A 19 6.62 11.48 -17.68
N SER A 20 5.67 11.76 -16.79
CA SER A 20 5.23 10.80 -15.77
C SER A 20 4.26 9.75 -16.30
N SER A 21 3.92 9.76 -17.59
CA SER A 21 2.91 8.85 -18.17
C SER A 21 3.28 7.39 -17.97
N LYS A 22 4.55 7.01 -18.13
CA LYS A 22 5.01 5.62 -17.92
C LYS A 22 4.75 5.15 -16.48
N ALA A 23 5.05 5.99 -15.50
CA ALA A 23 4.82 5.71 -14.09
C ALA A 23 3.32 5.59 -13.78
N ILE A 24 2.53 6.56 -14.21
CA ILE A 24 1.07 6.60 -14.01
C ILE A 24 0.38 5.41 -14.71
N ASN A 25 0.78 5.08 -15.94
CA ASN A 25 0.26 3.94 -16.68
C ASN A 25 0.62 2.63 -15.98
N SER A 26 1.82 2.52 -15.42
CA SER A 26 2.24 1.33 -14.65
C SER A 26 1.40 1.17 -13.38
N ILE A 27 1.23 2.25 -12.60
CA ILE A 27 0.38 2.27 -11.40
C ILE A 27 -1.06 1.91 -11.76
N SER A 28 -1.63 2.58 -12.78
CA SER A 28 -2.99 2.33 -13.26
C SER A 28 -3.18 0.88 -13.70
N THR A 29 -2.23 0.34 -14.46
CA THR A 29 -2.25 -1.06 -14.89
C THR A 29 -2.27 -1.99 -13.69
N ILE A 30 -1.39 -1.79 -12.69
CA ILE A 30 -1.34 -2.63 -11.49
C ILE A 30 -2.63 -2.50 -10.68
N MET A 31 -3.11 -1.28 -10.42
CA MET A 31 -4.32 -1.00 -9.66
C MET A 31 -5.57 -1.62 -10.29
N ASN A 32 -5.73 -1.52 -11.61
CA ASN A 32 -6.84 -2.15 -12.35
C ASN A 32 -6.77 -3.68 -12.35
N SER A 33 -5.57 -4.22 -12.14
CA SER A 33 -5.32 -5.66 -12.16
C SER A 33 -5.61 -6.33 -10.82
N ILE A 34 -5.61 -5.57 -9.73
CA ILE A 34 -5.89 -6.04 -8.37
C ILE A 34 -7.40 -6.07 -8.17
N ARG A 35 -7.95 -7.27 -7.97
CA ARG A 35 -9.37 -7.50 -7.68
C ARG A 35 -9.55 -7.84 -6.21
N ILE A 36 -10.20 -6.97 -5.46
CA ILE A 36 -10.53 -7.22 -4.06
C ILE A 36 -12.04 -7.47 -3.99
N GLN A 37 -12.42 -8.65 -3.52
CA GLN A 37 -13.83 -9.02 -3.43
C GLN A 37 -14.51 -8.23 -2.30
N SER A 38 -15.73 -7.74 -2.55
CA SER A 38 -16.52 -6.99 -1.57
C SER A 38 -16.66 -7.71 -0.23
N LYS A 39 -16.82 -9.05 -0.26
CA LYS A 39 -16.87 -9.90 0.93
C LYS A 39 -15.62 -9.86 1.83
N VAL A 40 -14.48 -9.39 1.30
CA VAL A 40 -13.21 -9.27 2.03
C VAL A 40 -13.07 -7.89 2.67
N ILE A 41 -13.72 -6.88 2.09
CA ILE A 41 -13.64 -5.48 2.50
C ILE A 41 -14.62 -5.16 3.64
N GLY A 42 -15.61 -6.02 3.88
CA GLY A 42 -16.71 -5.75 4.82
C GLY A 42 -17.86 -5.01 4.13
N SER A 43 -19.04 -5.08 4.75
CA SER A 43 -20.24 -4.40 4.27
C SER A 43 -20.56 -3.26 5.22
N VAL A 44 -20.68 -2.04 4.72
CA VAL A 44 -21.89 -1.18 4.79
C VAL A 44 -21.60 0.05 3.93
N LYS A 45 -22.06 0.04 2.66
CA LYS A 45 -22.27 1.31 1.96
C LYS A 45 -23.53 1.91 2.57
N ASN A 46 -23.38 2.94 3.40
CA ASN A 46 -24.54 3.75 3.80
C ASN A 46 -25.15 4.33 2.50
N PRO A 47 -26.47 4.31 2.30
CA PRO A 47 -27.11 4.75 1.04
C PRO A 47 -26.68 6.16 0.60
N ASN A 48 -26.32 7.03 1.56
CA ASN A 48 -25.85 8.39 1.30
C ASN A 48 -24.34 8.49 0.97
N CYS A 49 -23.58 7.39 1.00
CA CYS A 49 -22.16 7.39 0.67
C CYS A 49 -21.94 7.36 -0.85
N LYS A 50 -21.32 8.42 -1.39
CA LYS A 50 -20.92 8.52 -2.81
C LYS A 50 -19.87 7.48 -3.21
N PHE A 51 -19.00 7.09 -2.27
CA PHE A 51 -17.91 6.15 -2.51
C PHE A 51 -18.19 4.80 -1.85
N THR A 52 -17.84 3.73 -2.56
CA THR A 52 -17.83 2.37 -2.02
C THR A 52 -16.58 2.14 -1.16
N CYS A 53 -16.63 1.17 -0.25
CA CYS A 53 -15.47 0.78 0.56
C CYS A 53 -14.26 0.37 -0.31
N LEU A 54 -14.50 -0.26 -1.47
CA LEU A 54 -13.45 -0.58 -2.43
C LEU A 54 -12.79 0.69 -3.01
N GLN A 55 -13.58 1.71 -3.35
CA GLN A 55 -13.04 2.97 -3.85
C GLN A 55 -12.26 3.73 -2.77
N VAL A 56 -12.74 3.71 -1.53
CA VAL A 56 -12.01 4.29 -0.39
C VAL A 56 -10.68 3.55 -0.18
N LEU A 57 -10.67 2.22 -0.25
CA LEU A 57 -9.45 1.42 -0.20
C LEU A 57 -8.50 1.71 -1.35
N GLN A 58 -9.00 1.83 -2.58
CA GLN A 58 -8.18 2.19 -3.74
C GLN A 58 -7.55 3.57 -3.58
N LEU A 59 -8.29 4.56 -3.09
CA LEU A 59 -7.75 5.89 -2.78
C LEU A 59 -6.68 5.82 -1.69
N LEU A 60 -6.87 5.03 -0.63
CA LEU A 60 -5.86 4.83 0.42
C LEU A 60 -4.56 4.24 -0.13
N VAL A 61 -4.64 3.23 -1.01
CA VAL A 61 -3.46 2.65 -1.65
C VAL A 61 -2.73 3.66 -2.54
N LEU A 62 -3.43 4.67 -3.06
CA LEU A 62 -2.81 5.74 -3.85
C LEU A 62 -2.06 6.77 -3.01
N PHE A 63 -2.32 6.89 -1.70
CA PHE A 63 -1.72 7.94 -0.86
C PHE A 63 -0.19 8.05 -0.96
N PRO A 64 0.59 6.95 -0.89
CA PRO A 64 2.04 7.02 -1.00
C PRO A 64 2.52 7.55 -2.36
N PHE A 65 1.80 7.22 -3.44
CA PHE A 65 2.15 7.66 -4.80
C PHE A 65 1.87 9.16 -5.04
N PHE A 66 1.03 9.77 -4.20
CA PHE A 66 0.66 11.18 -4.27
C PHE A 66 1.20 12.00 -3.08
N SER A 67 2.15 11.44 -2.32
CA SER A 67 2.77 12.09 -1.16
C SER A 67 1.75 12.54 -0.08
N ILE A 68 0.66 11.79 0.09
CA ILE A 68 -0.36 12.05 1.11
C ILE A 68 0.00 11.25 2.36
N LYS A 69 0.35 11.95 3.45
CA LYS A 69 0.81 11.31 4.69
C LYS A 69 -0.29 10.52 5.40
N ASN A 70 -1.51 11.06 5.46
CA ASN A 70 -2.65 10.45 6.14
C ASN A 70 -3.98 11.08 5.68
N ALA A 71 -5.10 10.57 6.19
CA ALA A 71 -6.44 11.04 5.85
C ALA A 71 -6.68 12.52 6.18
N ALA A 72 -6.01 13.09 7.19
CA ALA A 72 -6.13 14.53 7.49
C ALA A 72 -5.53 15.40 6.37
N ASN A 73 -4.44 14.93 5.75
CA ASN A 73 -3.80 15.62 4.63
C ASN A 73 -4.49 15.37 3.29
N TYR A 74 -5.48 14.48 3.21
CA TYR A 74 -6.16 14.15 1.97
C TYR A 74 -6.87 15.36 1.35
N SER A 75 -7.61 16.14 2.16
CA SER A 75 -8.46 17.23 1.65
C SER A 75 -7.67 18.35 0.98
N SER A 76 -6.41 18.58 1.36
CA SER A 76 -5.53 19.58 0.72
C SER A 76 -4.72 19.01 -0.45
N SER A 77 -4.77 17.70 -0.69
CA SER A 77 -3.99 17.02 -1.73
C SER A 77 -4.61 17.15 -3.13
N ALA A 78 -3.84 16.78 -4.16
CA ALA A 78 -4.33 16.67 -5.53
C ALA A 78 -5.50 15.68 -5.66
N LEU A 79 -5.44 14.53 -4.97
CA LEU A 79 -6.53 13.55 -4.96
C LEU A 79 -7.80 14.11 -4.29
N GLY A 80 -7.66 14.90 -3.23
CA GLY A 80 -8.79 15.54 -2.55
C GLY A 80 -9.50 16.59 -3.41
N LYS A 81 -8.77 17.28 -4.28
CA LYS A 81 -9.33 18.20 -5.27
C LYS A 81 -10.03 17.46 -6.42
N MET A 82 -9.51 16.30 -6.81
CA MET A 82 -10.04 15.49 -7.92
C MET A 82 -11.27 14.65 -7.52
N PHE A 83 -11.27 14.10 -6.31
CA PHE A 83 -12.34 13.24 -5.82
C PHE A 83 -12.92 13.82 -4.53
N VAL A 84 -14.23 14.11 -4.55
CA VAL A 84 -15.01 14.67 -3.43
C VAL A 84 -15.28 13.62 -2.32
N CYS A 85 -14.25 12.90 -1.91
CA CYS A 85 -14.26 11.94 -0.82
C CYS A 85 -13.78 12.65 0.46
N HIS A 86 -14.65 12.81 1.46
CA HIS A 86 -14.24 13.51 2.69
C HIS A 86 -13.32 12.64 3.55
N LYS A 87 -12.44 13.29 4.32
CA LYS A 87 -11.49 12.61 5.22
C LYS A 87 -12.16 11.59 6.16
N ASP A 88 -13.39 11.88 6.59
CA ASP A 88 -14.18 11.05 7.50
C ASP A 88 -14.52 9.68 6.92
N MET A 89 -14.59 9.56 5.59
CA MET A 89 -14.77 8.28 4.92
C MET A 89 -13.59 7.36 5.17
N PHE A 90 -12.36 7.89 5.13
CA PHE A 90 -11.16 7.12 5.43
C PHE A 90 -11.11 6.72 6.90
N TYR A 91 -11.43 7.63 7.82
CA TYR A 91 -11.46 7.29 9.25
C TYR A 91 -12.50 6.22 9.57
N ARG A 92 -13.72 6.35 9.04
CA ARG A 92 -14.76 5.33 9.21
C ARG A 92 -14.35 3.97 8.64
N PHE A 93 -13.74 3.98 7.47
CA PHE A 93 -13.23 2.77 6.83
C PHE A 93 -12.09 2.13 7.63
N MET A 94 -11.06 2.90 8.01
CA MET A 94 -9.91 2.38 8.78
C MET A 94 -10.30 1.87 10.17
N ASN A 95 -11.32 2.47 10.79
CA ASN A 95 -11.79 2.13 12.13
C ASN A 95 -12.90 1.06 12.15
N ASP A 96 -13.32 0.53 11.00
CA ASP A 96 -14.34 -0.52 10.95
C ASP A 96 -13.71 -1.88 11.34
N GLY A 97 -14.09 -2.37 12.51
CA GLY A 97 -13.62 -3.65 13.07
C GLY A 97 -14.04 -4.89 12.27
N ASN A 98 -14.99 -4.76 11.34
CA ASN A 98 -15.39 -5.86 10.46
C ASN A 98 -14.43 -6.05 9.28
N ILE A 99 -13.52 -5.10 9.03
CA ILE A 99 -12.58 -5.17 7.92
C ILE A 99 -11.45 -6.13 8.27
N SER A 100 -11.40 -7.22 7.52
CA SER A 100 -10.34 -8.21 7.66
C SER A 100 -9.08 -7.80 6.91
N TRP A 101 -8.33 -6.83 7.45
CA TRP A 101 -7.08 -6.29 6.88
C TRP A 101 -6.09 -7.36 6.40
N ARG A 102 -5.89 -8.42 7.21
CA ARG A 102 -5.00 -9.54 6.85
C ARG A 102 -5.39 -10.21 5.53
N ARG A 103 -6.70 -10.44 5.33
CA ARG A 103 -7.22 -11.06 4.09
C ARG A 103 -7.12 -10.13 2.90
N ILE A 104 -7.30 -8.81 3.10
CA ILE A 104 -7.07 -7.81 2.06
C ILE A 104 -5.61 -7.86 1.61
N ILE A 105 -4.66 -7.72 2.54
CA ILE A 105 -3.23 -7.72 2.26
C ILE A 105 -2.82 -9.03 1.55
N TYR A 106 -3.24 -10.18 2.07
CA TYR A 106 -2.96 -11.47 1.47
C TYR A 106 -3.53 -11.59 0.05
N SER A 107 -4.76 -11.12 -0.19
CA SER A 107 -5.38 -11.13 -1.52
C SER A 107 -4.63 -10.27 -2.53
N VAL A 108 -4.17 -9.09 -2.11
CA VAL A 108 -3.36 -8.18 -2.94
C VAL A 108 -2.01 -8.82 -3.24
N PHE A 109 -1.31 -9.28 -2.20
CA PHE A 109 0.01 -9.91 -2.32
C PHE A 109 -0.02 -11.10 -3.28
N ARG A 110 -0.97 -12.02 -3.13
CA ARG A 110 -1.12 -13.18 -4.03
C ARG A 110 -1.29 -12.77 -5.49
N GLN A 111 -2.05 -11.71 -5.76
CA GLN A 111 -2.29 -11.24 -7.11
C GLN A 111 -1.07 -10.57 -7.73
N VAL A 112 -0.33 -9.77 -6.95
CA VAL A 112 0.93 -9.16 -7.39
C VAL A 112 1.98 -10.26 -7.63
N TYR A 113 2.16 -11.17 -6.67
CA TYR A 113 3.07 -12.30 -6.77
C TYR A 113 2.79 -13.17 -8.00
N SER A 114 1.51 -13.52 -8.23
CA SER A 114 1.11 -14.31 -9.40
C SER A 114 1.44 -13.63 -10.73
N ARG A 115 1.41 -12.29 -10.77
CA ARG A 115 1.78 -11.52 -11.97
C ARG A 115 3.27 -11.50 -12.21
N VAL A 116 4.06 -11.29 -11.15
CA VAL A 116 5.52 -11.36 -11.23
C VAL A 116 5.93 -12.76 -11.72
N LYS A 117 5.33 -13.82 -11.16
CA LYS A 117 5.59 -15.21 -11.57
C LYS A 117 5.29 -15.49 -13.06
N ARG A 118 4.27 -14.84 -13.65
CA ARG A 118 3.87 -15.05 -15.05
C ARG A 118 4.68 -14.24 -16.07
N ARG A 119 5.21 -13.07 -15.68
CA ARG A 119 5.99 -12.20 -16.58
C ARG A 119 7.37 -12.75 -16.90
N THR A 120 7.94 -13.58 -16.03
CA THR A 120 9.23 -14.24 -16.24
C THR A 120 9.04 -15.48 -17.11
N THR A 121 9.32 -15.34 -18.41
CA THR A 121 9.25 -16.43 -19.40
C THR A 121 10.48 -17.33 -19.40
N LEU A 122 11.59 -16.90 -18.81
CA LEU A 122 12.86 -17.64 -18.79
C LEU A 122 13.15 -18.23 -17.40
N LYS A 123 13.54 -19.51 -17.36
CA LYS A 123 13.99 -20.22 -16.14
C LYS A 123 15.16 -19.54 -15.42
N SER A 124 15.86 -18.63 -16.10
CA SER A 124 17.09 -17.95 -15.66
C SER A 124 16.88 -16.59 -14.99
N ASP A 125 15.65 -16.07 -14.89
CA ASP A 125 15.43 -14.77 -14.26
C ASP A 125 15.57 -14.88 -12.73
N ILE A 126 16.57 -14.20 -12.17
CA ILE A 126 16.80 -14.09 -10.72
C ILE A 126 15.61 -13.33 -10.11
N ARG A 127 14.98 -13.92 -9.09
CA ARG A 127 13.90 -13.30 -8.33
C ARG A 127 14.38 -12.98 -6.93
N CYS A 128 14.15 -11.76 -6.48
CA CYS A 128 14.29 -11.39 -5.07
C CYS A 128 12.96 -10.88 -4.54
N VAL A 129 12.65 -11.25 -3.29
CA VAL A 129 11.68 -10.55 -2.46
C VAL A 129 12.52 -9.79 -1.46
N ILE A 130 12.41 -8.47 -1.47
CA ILE A 130 13.14 -7.61 -0.54
C ILE A 130 12.26 -7.51 0.71
N PHE A 131 12.81 -7.95 1.84
CA PHE A 131 12.24 -7.75 3.16
C PHE A 131 13.04 -6.64 3.82
N ASP A 132 12.37 -5.56 4.19
CA ASP A 132 12.95 -4.41 4.87
C ASP A 132 12.01 -4.08 6.04
N ASP A 133 12.55 -4.16 7.26
CA ASP A 133 11.81 -3.80 8.46
C ASP A 133 11.88 -2.28 8.60
N THR A 134 10.72 -1.63 8.47
CA THR A 134 10.59 -0.19 8.70
C THR A 134 9.82 0.04 9.98
N ASP A 135 10.48 0.65 10.95
CA ASP A 135 9.85 1.10 12.18
C ASP A 135 8.71 2.10 11.91
N LEU A 136 7.52 1.83 12.43
CA LEU A 136 6.39 2.76 12.31
C LEU A 136 6.22 3.57 13.60
N PRO A 137 6.54 4.88 13.61
CA PRO A 137 6.36 5.70 14.81
C PRO A 137 4.88 5.81 15.12
N LYS A 138 4.47 5.37 16.32
CA LYS A 138 3.12 5.59 16.83
C LYS A 138 3.17 6.58 17.97
N THR A 139 2.25 7.54 17.92
CA THR A 139 2.06 8.55 18.96
C THR A 139 0.62 8.46 19.45
N GLY A 140 0.41 8.28 20.76
CA GLY A 140 -0.92 8.30 21.37
C GLY A 140 -1.04 7.44 22.63
N PHE A 141 -2.15 7.59 23.35
CA PHE A 141 -2.41 6.87 24.60
C PHE A 141 -2.92 5.43 24.39
N LYS A 142 -3.34 5.08 23.17
CA LYS A 142 -3.88 3.74 22.82
C LYS A 142 -2.78 2.86 22.20
N THR A 143 -1.72 2.62 22.95
CA THR A 143 -0.58 1.75 22.56
C THR A 143 -0.64 0.39 23.25
N GLU A 144 -1.79 0.01 23.78
CA GLU A 144 -1.99 -1.30 24.38
C GLU A 144 -1.80 -2.41 23.33
N LYS A 145 -1.06 -3.46 23.69
CA LYS A 145 -0.80 -4.66 22.86
C LYS A 145 0.07 -4.41 21.61
N ILE A 146 0.93 -3.39 21.63
CA ILE A 146 1.94 -3.12 20.60
C ILE A 146 3.33 -3.39 21.20
N GLY A 147 4.19 -4.09 20.46
CA GLY A 147 5.55 -4.40 20.91
C GLY A 147 6.42 -3.14 20.90
N GLN A 148 7.30 -3.02 21.89
CA GLN A 148 8.28 -1.94 21.94
C GLN A 148 9.52 -2.36 21.14
N VAL A 149 9.95 -1.53 20.19
CA VAL A 149 11.19 -1.72 19.44
C VAL A 149 12.12 -0.55 19.78
N SER A 150 13.36 -0.86 20.16
CA SER A 150 14.38 0.12 20.49
C SER A 150 15.45 0.13 19.39
N SER A 151 15.40 1.13 18.52
CA SER A 151 16.33 1.30 17.39
C SER A 151 17.34 2.40 17.73
N TYR A 152 18.63 2.17 17.44
CA TYR A 152 19.69 3.16 17.64
C TYR A 152 19.85 4.02 16.36
N PRO A 153 20.03 5.37 16.46
CA PRO A 153 20.11 6.18 17.66
C PRO A 153 18.72 6.65 18.12
N MET A 154 18.29 6.10 19.26
CA MET A 154 17.22 6.56 20.16
C MET A 154 16.07 7.34 19.50
N SER A 155 15.28 6.67 18.67
CA SER A 155 13.87 7.03 18.48
C SER A 155 13.02 5.84 18.92
N LEU A 156 12.05 6.09 19.80
CA LEU A 156 11.18 5.05 20.32
C LEU A 156 10.14 4.71 19.25
N PHE A 157 10.18 3.48 18.75
CA PHE A 157 9.25 3.00 17.72
C PHE A 157 8.36 1.87 18.25
N LEU A 158 7.17 1.77 17.67
CA LEU A 158 6.09 0.91 18.16
C LEU A 158 5.61 -0.01 17.04
N ASP A 159 6.12 -1.24 17.04
CA ASP A 159 5.79 -2.24 16.03
C ASP A 159 4.61 -3.11 16.43
N SER A 160 3.73 -3.34 15.47
CA SER A 160 2.77 -4.45 15.52
C SER A 160 3.32 -5.63 14.71
N THR A 161 4.33 -6.31 15.24
CA THR A 161 4.67 -7.68 14.80
C THR A 161 3.64 -8.63 15.41
N PRO A 162 2.74 -9.20 14.59
CA PRO A 162 2.93 -10.60 14.20
C PRO A 162 2.43 -10.83 12.77
N LEU A 163 3.32 -10.74 11.78
CA LEU A 163 3.01 -11.18 10.42
C LEU A 163 3.79 -12.45 10.02
N PHE A 164 4.68 -12.97 10.86
CA PHE A 164 5.59 -14.04 10.44
C PHE A 164 5.83 -15.22 11.41
N SER A 165 4.93 -15.46 12.37
CA SER A 165 4.95 -16.71 13.15
C SER A 165 4.08 -17.84 12.56
N TRP A 166 3.48 -17.68 11.36
CA TRP A 166 2.45 -18.61 10.87
C TRP A 166 2.63 -19.10 9.43
N PHE A 167 3.84 -19.00 8.86
CA PHE A 167 4.12 -19.56 7.52
C PHE A 167 4.95 -20.84 7.51
N THR A 168 5.17 -21.48 8.66
CA THR A 168 5.90 -22.77 8.75
C THR A 168 5.07 -23.95 9.29
N GLU A 169 3.76 -23.82 9.45
CA GLU A 169 2.89 -24.98 9.71
C GLU A 169 1.66 -24.93 8.80
N GLY A 170 1.66 -25.82 7.79
CA GLY A 170 0.61 -25.99 6.78
C GLY A 170 1.16 -26.52 5.46
#